data_AF-X1EHC5-F1
#
_entry.id   AF-X1EHC5-F1
#
_cell.length_a   1.000
_cell.length_b   1.000
_cell.length_c   1.000
_cell.angle_alpha   90.00
_cell.angle_beta   90.00
_cell.angle_gamma   90.00
#
_symmetry.space_group_name_H-M   'P 1'
#
loop_
_entity.id
_entity.type
_entity.pdbx_description
1 polymer ?
#
loop_
_entity_poly.entity_id
_entity_poly.type
_entity_poly.pdbx_seq_one_letter_code
_entity_poly.pdbx_strand_id
1 'polypeptide(L)'
;MEIAKYEKKSSSIKTILFIDEIHRFNKAQQDAFLPFIEDGTITLIGATTENPSFEVISSLLSRCKVFILNKLVPDEIKILLDRALKNKERGYGNLNIKIDDKTIDFISKSCDGDARVA
;
A
#
# COMPACT_ATOMS: atom_id res chain seq x y z
N MET A 1 3.93 12.24 15.41
CA MET A 1 5.13 12.94 14.92
C MET A 1 6.21 13.12 15.99
N GLU A 2 5.87 13.42 17.24
CA GLU A 2 6.86 13.61 18.32
C GLU A 2 7.71 12.37 18.61
N ILE A 3 7.10 11.18 18.61
CA ILE A 3 7.83 9.90 18.74
C ILE A 3 8.86 9.75 17.62
N ALA A 4 8.49 10.02 16.37
CA ALA A 4 9.41 9.96 15.23
C ALA A 4 10.58 10.96 15.38
N LYS A 5 10.31 12.18 15.88
CA LYS A 5 11.35 13.17 16.18
C LYS A 5 12.30 12.69 17.27
N TYR A 6 11.76 12.10 18.34
CA TYR A 6 12.56 11.54 19.42
C TYR A 6 13.46 10.42 18.90
N GLU A 7 12.90 9.41 18.24
CA GLU A 7 13.63 8.25 17.72
C GLU A 7 14.70 8.62 16.68
N LYS A 8 14.42 9.62 15.85
CA LYS A 8 15.43 10.15 14.92
C LYS A 8 16.61 10.76 15.68
N LYS A 9 16.35 11.50 16.76
CA LYS A 9 17.39 12.19 17.54
C LYS A 9 18.18 11.24 18.44
N SER A 10 17.51 10.30 19.10
CA SER A 10 18.11 9.37 20.06
C SER A 10 18.78 8.18 19.39
N SER A 11 18.15 7.64 18.35
CA SER A 11 18.47 6.31 17.81
C SER A 11 18.81 6.34 16.31
N SER A 12 18.78 7.52 15.67
CA SER A 12 18.92 7.67 14.21
C SER A 12 17.95 6.79 13.40
N ILE A 13 16.80 6.43 14.00
CA ILE A 13 15.80 5.60 13.36
C ILE A 13 15.04 6.44 12.34
N LYS A 14 14.94 5.93 11.13
CA LYS A 14 14.10 6.51 10.07
C LYS A 14 12.67 6.00 10.22
N THR A 15 11.70 6.91 10.21
CA THR A 15 10.28 6.56 10.32
C THR A 15 9.60 6.65 8.96
N ILE A 16 8.85 5.61 8.58
CA ILE A 16 7.90 5.67 7.45
C ILE A 16 6.51 5.97 8.02
N LEU A 17 5.85 7.01 7.53
CA LEU A 17 4.44 7.26 7.79
C LEU A 17 3.64 6.80 6.57
N PHE A 18 2.88 5.73 6.72
CA PHE A 18 1.96 5.25 5.70
C PHE A 18 0.55 5.80 5.96
N ILE A 19 -0.05 6.45 4.97
CA ILE A 19 -1.42 6.95 5.02
C ILE A 19 -2.18 6.33 3.87
N ASP A 20 -3.13 5.46 4.21
CA ASP A 20 -4.10 4.96 3.26
C ASP A 20 -5.18 6.01 3.00
N GLU A 21 -5.68 6.06 1.77
CA GLU A 21 -6.67 7.03 1.31
C GLU A 21 -6.35 8.49 1.67
N ILE A 22 -5.13 8.93 1.35
CA ILE A 22 -4.63 10.28 1.63
C ILE A 22 -5.54 11.39 1.07
N HIS A 23 -6.33 11.08 0.03
CA HIS A 23 -7.33 11.98 -0.54
C HIS A 23 -8.42 12.42 0.47
N ARG A 24 -8.65 11.66 1.55
CA ARG A 24 -9.63 12.02 2.59
C ARG A 24 -9.17 13.18 3.48
N PHE A 25 -7.89 13.53 3.43
CA PHE A 25 -7.33 14.60 4.26
C PHE A 25 -7.57 15.93 3.60
N ASN A 26 -8.12 16.89 4.36
CA ASN A 26 -8.26 18.25 3.86
C ASN A 26 -6.89 18.93 3.71
N LYS A 27 -6.85 20.07 3.01
CA LYS A 27 -5.60 20.81 2.73
C LYS A 27 -4.78 21.11 3.98
N ALA A 28 -5.42 21.56 5.06
CA ALA A 28 -4.73 21.90 6.30
C ALA A 28 -4.08 20.67 6.98
N GLN A 29 -4.76 19.52 6.92
CA GLN A 29 -4.19 18.26 7.44
C GLN A 29 -3.03 17.76 6.57
N GLN A 30 -3.10 17.95 5.25
CA GLN A 30 -2.01 17.62 4.33
C GLN A 30 -0.79 18.53 4.55
N ASP A 31 -0.99 19.84 4.68
CA ASP A 31 0.07 20.82 4.95
C ASP A 31 0.80 20.53 6.28
N ALA A 32 0.09 20.01 7.27
CA ALA A 32 0.67 19.66 8.57
C ALA A 32 1.80 18.62 8.48
N PHE A 33 1.91 17.86 7.38
CA PHE A 33 2.99 16.90 7.18
C PHE A 33 4.30 17.53 6.66
N LEU A 34 4.23 18.67 5.97
CA LEU A 34 5.37 19.25 5.25
C LEU A 34 6.62 19.44 6.13
N PRO A 35 6.54 20.02 7.35
CA PRO A 35 7.74 20.25 8.15
C PRO A 35 8.49 18.96 8.47
N PHE A 36 7.76 17.86 8.67
CA PHE A 36 8.32 16.55 9.05
C PHE A 36 8.87 15.77 7.86
N ILE A 37 8.42 16.08 6.64
CA ILE A 37 8.98 15.54 5.40
C ILE A 37 10.27 16.28 5.06
N GLU A 38 10.23 17.62 5.15
CA GLU A 38 11.35 18.50 4.80
C GLU A 38 12.55 18.33 5.74
N ASP A 39 12.30 18.25 7.05
CA ASP A 39 13.36 17.98 8.03
C ASP A 39 13.78 16.49 8.07
N GLY A 40 13.11 15.64 7.28
CA GLY A 40 13.33 14.21 7.16
C GLY A 40 12.99 13.41 8.42
N THR A 41 12.14 13.93 9.31
CA THR A 41 11.59 13.17 10.46
C THR A 41 10.83 11.95 9.98
N ILE A 42 10.10 12.07 8.87
CA ILE A 42 9.38 10.97 8.24
C ILE A 42 9.70 10.84 6.76
N THR A 43 9.57 9.62 6.24
CA THR A 43 9.29 9.36 4.83
C THR A 43 7.79 9.09 4.70
N LEU A 44 7.07 9.95 3.96
CA LEU A 44 5.63 9.78 3.74
C LEU A 44 5.40 8.81 2.58
N ILE A 45 4.52 7.83 2.77
CA ILE A 45 3.92 7.01 1.72
C ILE A 45 2.40 7.20 1.80
N GLY A 46 1.84 7.92 0.84
CA GLY A 46 0.39 8.07 0.69
C GLY A 46 -0.14 7.11 -0.37
N ALA A 47 -1.24 6.41 -0.07
CA ALA A 47 -1.99 5.61 -1.03
C ALA A 47 -3.35 6.26 -1.32
N THR A 48 -3.83 6.13 -2.54
CA THR A 48 -5.17 6.58 -2.95
C THR A 48 -5.61 5.87 -4.23
N THR A 49 -6.91 5.65 -4.37
CA THR A 49 -7.54 5.23 -5.63
C THR A 49 -7.92 6.40 -6.54
N GLU A 50 -7.87 7.64 -6.04
CA GLU A 50 -8.24 8.85 -6.77
C GLU A 50 -7.06 9.43 -7.56
N ASN A 51 -7.33 10.35 -8.49
CA ASN A 51 -6.26 11.02 -9.21
C ASN A 51 -5.50 11.99 -8.27
N PRO A 52 -4.21 11.73 -7.97
CA PRO A 52 -3.48 12.50 -6.98
C PRO A 52 -3.32 13.98 -7.35
N SER A 53 -3.38 14.32 -8.64
CA SER A 53 -3.23 15.72 -9.11
C SER A 53 -4.38 16.63 -8.69
N PHE A 54 -5.54 16.06 -8.31
CA PHE A 54 -6.71 16.81 -7.84
C PHE A 54 -6.84 16.80 -6.31
N GLU A 55 -6.57 15.64 -5.70
CA GLU A 55 -6.85 15.42 -4.27
C GLU A 55 -5.65 15.70 -3.34
N VAL A 56 -4.42 15.70 -3.89
CA VAL A 56 -3.21 15.98 -3.11
C VAL A 56 -2.71 17.39 -3.40
N ILE A 57 -2.40 18.15 -2.35
CA ILE A 57 -1.89 19.52 -2.50
C ILE A 57 -0.55 19.53 -3.24
N SER A 58 -0.34 20.58 -4.05
CA SER A 58 0.85 20.72 -4.89
C SER A 58 2.17 20.73 -4.09
N SER A 59 2.15 21.27 -2.86
CA SER A 59 3.30 21.27 -1.95
C SER A 59 3.75 19.85 -1.57
N LEU A 60 2.81 18.92 -1.31
CA LEU A 60 3.13 17.50 -1.09
C LEU A 60 3.57 16.81 -2.38
N LEU A 61 2.85 17.02 -3.49
CA LEU A 61 3.20 16.40 -4.78
C LEU A 61 4.62 16.77 -5.23
N SER A 62 5.05 18.01 -4.99
CA SER A 62 6.42 18.45 -5.33
C SER A 62 7.53 17.76 -4.52
N ARG A 63 7.19 17.11 -3.40
CA ARG A 63 8.13 16.40 -2.50
C ARG A 63 7.96 14.87 -2.54
N CYS A 64 6.92 14.38 -3.21
CA CYS A 64 6.59 12.97 -3.32
C CYS A 64 6.84 12.46 -4.74
N LYS A 65 7.24 11.20 -4.86
CA LYS A 65 7.24 10.51 -6.15
C LYS A 65 5.91 9.80 -6.34
N VAL A 66 5.24 10.07 -7.46
CA VAL A 66 3.97 9.42 -7.81
C VAL A 66 4.27 8.10 -8.53
N PHE A 67 3.65 7.03 -8.05
CA PHE A 67 3.67 5.71 -8.68
C PHE A 67 2.25 5.30 -9.02
N ILE A 68 2.04 4.82 -10.25
CA ILE A 68 0.75 4.27 -10.69
C ILE A 68 0.83 2.76 -10.52
N LEU A 69 -0.06 2.22 -9.68
CA LEU A 69 -0.24 0.77 -9.55
C LEU A 69 -1.43 0.36 -10.42
N ASN A 70 -1.19 -0.54 -11.35
CA ASN A 70 -2.24 -1.09 -12.20
C ASN A 70 -2.89 -2.29 -11.51
N LYS A 71 -4.14 -2.56 -11.88
CA LYS A 71 -4.83 -3.80 -11.51
C LYS A 71 -4.00 -5.01 -11.96
N LEU A 72 -4.03 -6.07 -11.18
CA LEU A 72 -3.34 -7.32 -11.51
C LEU A 72 -4.04 -8.01 -12.68
N VAL A 73 -3.26 -8.62 -13.57
CA VAL A 73 -3.82 -9.48 -14.61
C VAL A 73 -4.16 -10.87 -14.03
N PRO A 74 -5.06 -11.66 -14.66
CA PRO A 74 -5.47 -12.95 -14.11
C PRO A 74 -4.30 -13.88 -13.78
N ASP A 75 -3.26 -13.92 -14.59
CA ASP A 75 -2.11 -14.79 -14.33
C ASP A 75 -1.28 -14.36 -13.11
N GLU A 76 -1.23 -13.06 -12.79
CA GLU A 76 -0.62 -12.56 -11.54
C GLU A 76 -1.47 -12.93 -10.32
N ILE A 77 -2.79 -12.91 -10.45
CA ILE A 77 -3.70 -13.39 -9.41
C ILE A 77 -3.52 -14.89 -9.16
N LYS A 78 -3.37 -15.70 -10.21
CA LYS A 78 -3.09 -17.14 -10.05
C LYS A 78 -1.81 -17.39 -9.23
N ILE A 79 -0.77 -16.59 -9.46
CA ILE A 79 0.46 -16.66 -8.67
C ILE A 79 0.19 -16.32 -7.19
N LEU A 80 -0.65 -15.31 -6.92
CA LEU A 80 -1.03 -14.93 -5.55
C LEU A 80 -1.81 -16.06 -4.85
N LEU A 81 -2.79 -16.66 -5.54
CA LEU A 81 -3.57 -17.79 -5.03
C LEU A 81 -2.68 -19.00 -4.73
N ASP A 82 -1.76 -19.35 -5.64
CA ASP A 82 -0.81 -20.45 -5.45
C ASP A 82 0.10 -20.22 -4.23
N ARG A 83 0.59 -18.99 -4.05
CA ARG A 83 1.38 -18.60 -2.86
C ARG A 83 0.56 -18.76 -1.58
N ALA A 84 -0.69 -18.28 -1.57
CA ALA A 84 -1.56 -18.40 -0.40
C ALA A 84 -1.84 -19.88 -0.03
N LEU A 85 -2.07 -20.73 -1.03
CA LEU A 85 -2.35 -22.16 -0.83
C LEU A 85 -1.12 -22.94 -0.33
N LYS A 86 0.09 -22.59 -0.79
CA LYS A 86 1.32 -23.30 -0.43
C LYS A 86 2.01 -22.76 0.82
N ASN A 87 1.71 -21.54 1.25
CA ASN A 87 2.37 -20.93 2.40
C ASN A 87 1.90 -21.58 3.71
N LYS A 88 2.83 -22.22 4.44
CA LYS A 88 2.55 -22.92 5.72
C LYS A 88 2.51 -22.00 6.93
N GLU A 89 3.08 -20.80 6.86
CA GLU A 89 3.16 -19.88 8.00
C GLU A 89 2.04 -18.85 8.02
N ARG A 90 1.71 -18.31 6.84
CA ARG A 90 0.76 -17.19 6.66
C ARG A 90 -0.33 -17.48 5.63
N GLY A 91 -0.51 -18.75 5.28
CA GLY A 91 -1.49 -19.19 4.30
C GLY A 91 -2.10 -20.55 4.67
N TYR A 92 -2.54 -21.29 3.65
CA TYR A 92 -3.30 -22.53 3.82
C TYR A 92 -2.46 -23.81 3.64
N GLY A 93 -1.13 -23.71 3.62
CA GLY A 93 -0.23 -24.83 3.33
C GLY A 93 -0.32 -26.01 4.30
N ASN A 94 -0.92 -25.81 5.48
CA ASN A 94 -1.15 -26.88 6.47
C ASN A 94 -2.55 -27.51 6.38
N LEU A 95 -3.47 -26.92 5.62
CA LEU A 95 -4.86 -27.40 5.51
C LEU A 95 -5.05 -28.43 4.39
N ASN A 96 -3.99 -28.72 3.61
CA ASN A 96 -4.01 -29.67 2.49
C ASN A 96 -5.20 -29.46 1.53
N ILE A 97 -5.50 -28.20 1.24
CA ILE A 97 -6.61 -27.81 0.36
C ILE A 97 -6.34 -28.34 -1.04
N LYS A 98 -7.27 -29.13 -1.57
CA LYS A 98 -7.28 -29.56 -2.97
C LYS A 98 -8.24 -28.65 -3.73
N ILE A 99 -7.69 -27.84 -4.61
CA ILE A 99 -8.42 -26.96 -5.52
C ILE A 99 -7.98 -27.30 -6.94
N ASP A 100 -8.94 -27.33 -7.87
CA ASP A 100 -8.64 -27.60 -9.27
C ASP A 100 -8.30 -26.31 -10.03
N ASP A 101 -7.57 -26.45 -11.14
CA ASP A 101 -7.12 -25.32 -11.95
C ASP A 101 -8.27 -24.48 -12.52
N LYS A 102 -9.45 -25.08 -12.77
CA LYS A 102 -10.60 -24.31 -13.29
C LYS A 102 -11.16 -23.39 -12.23
N THR A 103 -11.18 -23.83 -10.97
CA THR A 103 -11.58 -22.98 -9.84
C THR A 103 -10.59 -21.84 -9.64
N ILE A 104 -9.28 -22.09 -9.71
CA ILE A 104 -8.26 -21.03 -9.66
C ILE A 104 -8.46 -20.03 -10.80
N ASP A 105 -8.66 -20.51 -12.03
CA ASP A 105 -8.87 -19.65 -13.19
C ASP A 105 -10.16 -18.81 -13.06
N PHE A 106 -11.24 -19.41 -12.54
CA PHE A 106 -12.49 -18.72 -12.25
C PHE A 106 -12.30 -17.60 -11.23
N ILE A 107 -11.65 -17.85 -10.08
CA ILE A 107 -11.38 -16.84 -9.06
C ILE A 107 -10.52 -15.72 -9.66
N SER A 108 -9.47 -16.08 -10.40
CA SER A 108 -8.54 -15.11 -11.00
C SER A 108 -9.20 -14.13 -11.97
N LYS A 109 -10.27 -14.56 -12.66
CA LYS A 109 -11.05 -13.72 -13.57
C LYS A 109 -12.19 -12.96 -12.89
N SER A 110 -12.63 -13.42 -11.72
CA SER A 110 -13.79 -12.84 -11.02
C SER A 110 -13.44 -11.69 -10.08
N CYS A 111 -12.16 -11.56 -9.69
CA CYS A 111 -11.69 -10.54 -8.74
C CYS A 111 -11.40 -9.15 -9.36
N ASP A 112 -11.56 -8.99 -10.68
CA ASP A 112 -11.28 -7.74 -11.40
C ASP A 112 -9.88 -7.14 -11.09
N GLY A 113 -8.90 -8.00 -10.84
CA GLY A 113 -7.52 -7.64 -10.53
C GLY A 113 -7.27 -7.12 -9.11
N ASP A 114 -8.25 -7.16 -8.20
CA ASP A 114 -8.06 -6.86 -6.78
C ASP A 114 -7.61 -8.11 -6.00
N ALA A 115 -6.36 -8.11 -5.56
CA ALA A 115 -5.77 -9.18 -4.76
C ALA A 115 -6.43 -9.38 -3.38
N ARG A 116 -7.17 -8.40 -2.86
CA ARG A 116 -7.90 -8.55 -1.59
C ARG A 116 -9.19 -9.33 -1.75
N VAL A 117 -9.75 -9.33 -2.97
CA VAL A 117 -11.00 -10.03 -3.32
C VAL A 117 -10.71 -11.47 -3.76
N ALA A 118 -9.58 -11.68 -4.45
CA ALA A 118 -9.10 -13.00 -4.88
C ALA A 118 -8.79 -13.93 -3.71
#